data_AF-H6RRC3-F1
#
_entry.id   AF-H6RRC3-F1
#
_cell.length_a   1.000
_cell.length_b   1.000
_cell.length_c   1.000
_cell.angle_alpha   90.00
_cell.angle_beta   90.00
_cell.angle_gamma   90.00
#
_symmetry.space_group_name_H-M   'P 1'
#
loop_
_entity.id
_entity.type
_entity.pdbx_description
1 polymer ?
#
loop_
_entity_poly.entity_id
_entity_poly.type
_entity_poly.pdbx_seq_one_letter_code
_entity_poly.pdbx_strand_id
1 'polypeptide(L)'
;MLMHAAVPLGEFGDGWPPGVPVQFHTMDADEQGDADVARALAETIDGAELFRYPGDRHLFTDRSLPEHDPAAAALVVQRVLAFLAAVG
;
A
#
# COMPACT_ATOMS: atom_id res chain seq x y z
N MET A 1 -7.38 -5.36 -7.81
CA MET A 1 -6.95 -3.94 -7.83
C MET A 1 -5.45 -3.97 -7.98
N LEU A 2 -4.87 -3.18 -8.89
CA LEU A 2 -3.42 -3.19 -9.08
C LEU A 2 -2.77 -2.22 -8.10
N MET A 3 -1.84 -2.72 -7.30
CA MET A 3 -0.92 -1.97 -6.45
C MET A 3 0.45 -2.60 -6.70
N HIS A 4 1.47 -1.77 -6.92
CA HIS A 4 2.76 -2.27 -7.43
C HIS A 4 3.95 -1.64 -6.73
N ALA A 5 3.96 -0.33 -6.49
CA ALA A 5 5.18 0.33 -6.02
C ALA A 5 4.88 1.42 -5.00
N ALA A 6 5.88 1.71 -4.16
CA ALA A 6 5.97 2.92 -3.37
C ALA A 6 7.28 3.64 -3.71
N VAL A 7 7.20 4.96 -3.92
CA VAL A 7 8.35 5.75 -4.39
C VAL A 7 8.67 6.83 -3.36
N PRO A 8 9.95 7.08 -3.03
CA PRO A 8 10.32 8.10 -2.05
C PRO A 8 9.78 9.50 -2.40
N LEU A 9 9.55 10.32 -1.37
CA LEU A 9 9.33 11.75 -1.56
C LEU A 9 10.54 12.36 -2.29
N GLY A 10 10.31 13.37 -3.13
CA GLY A 10 11.34 14.01 -3.93
C GLY A 10 11.50 13.43 -5.34
N GLU A 11 11.10 12.18 -5.60
CA GLU A 11 11.23 11.59 -6.95
C GLU A 11 10.33 12.30 -7.98
N PHE A 12 9.06 12.52 -7.62
CA PHE A 12 8.07 13.14 -8.50
C PHE A 12 7.56 14.50 -8.00
N GLY A 13 8.03 14.93 -6.83
CA GLY A 13 7.64 16.20 -6.23
C GLY A 13 8.24 16.39 -4.85
N ASP A 14 8.33 17.64 -4.42
CA ASP A 14 9.07 18.03 -3.20
C ASP A 14 8.45 17.49 -1.90
N GLY A 15 7.22 16.98 -1.92
CA GLY A 15 6.55 16.41 -0.75
C GLY A 15 5.16 15.85 -1.04
N TRP A 16 4.54 15.28 0.00
CA TRP A 16 3.17 14.80 -0.07
C TRP A 16 2.17 15.97 0.13
N PRO A 17 1.04 16.01 -0.58
CA PRO A 17 0.06 17.07 -0.41
C PRO A 17 -0.48 17.16 1.03
N PRO A 18 -0.52 18.35 1.65
CA PRO A 18 -1.03 18.52 3.01
C PRO A 18 -2.48 18.08 3.16
N GLY A 19 -2.78 17.33 4.22
CA GLY A 19 -4.14 16.87 4.54
C GLY A 19 -4.71 15.82 3.59
N VAL A 20 -3.91 15.27 2.67
CA VAL A 20 -4.32 14.17 1.78
C VAL A 20 -3.87 12.85 2.41
N PRO A 21 -4.79 12.03 2.94
CA PRO A 21 -4.43 10.77 3.57
C PRO A 21 -4.03 9.72 2.52
N VAL A 22 -3.28 8.70 2.94
CA VAL A 22 -2.77 7.64 2.07
C VAL A 22 -2.67 6.30 2.80
N GLN A 23 -2.94 5.20 2.09
CA GLN A 23 -2.74 3.84 2.59
C GLN A 23 -1.71 3.10 1.73
N PHE A 24 -0.77 2.43 2.39
CA PHE A 24 0.18 1.50 1.79
C PHE A 24 -0.19 0.06 2.13
N HIS A 25 -0.06 -0.84 1.16
CA HIS A 25 -0.38 -2.26 1.31
C HIS A 25 0.75 -3.10 0.73
N THR A 26 1.46 -3.85 1.58
CA THR A 26 2.61 -4.67 1.18
C THR A 26 2.56 -6.05 1.83
N MET A 27 3.22 -7.05 1.23
CA MET A 27 3.46 -8.32 1.92
C MET A 27 4.75 -8.27 2.77
N ASP A 28 4.77 -8.98 3.89
CA ASP A 28 5.85 -8.92 4.90
C ASP A 28 7.22 -9.39 4.37
N ALA A 29 7.22 -10.36 3.46
CA ALA A 29 8.41 -11.00 2.92
C ALA A 29 8.55 -10.80 1.40
N ASP A 30 7.88 -9.78 0.84
CA ASP A 30 7.99 -9.45 -0.58
C ASP A 30 9.36 -8.82 -0.90
N GLU A 31 10.27 -9.61 -1.46
CA GLU A 31 11.62 -9.16 -1.84
C GLU A 31 11.62 -8.17 -3.02
N GLN A 32 10.54 -8.12 -3.80
CA GLN A 32 10.38 -7.19 -4.92
C GLN A 32 9.67 -5.90 -4.48
N GLY A 33 9.14 -5.88 -3.27
CA GLY A 33 8.32 -4.81 -2.74
C GLY A 33 9.11 -3.66 -2.14
N ASP A 34 8.51 -2.47 -2.20
CA ASP A 34 9.08 -1.25 -1.63
C ASP A 34 8.69 -1.07 -0.15
N ALA A 35 8.70 -2.15 0.65
CA ALA A 35 8.17 -2.14 2.02
C ALA A 35 8.89 -1.13 2.93
N ASP A 36 10.21 -1.01 2.80
CA ASP A 36 10.99 -0.02 3.55
C ASP A 36 10.69 1.43 3.10
N VAL A 37 10.45 1.64 1.81
CA VAL A 37 10.02 2.95 1.29
C VAL A 37 8.65 3.29 1.82
N ALA A 38 7.68 2.36 1.72
CA ALA A 38 6.33 2.53 2.24
C ALA A 38 6.33 2.82 3.75
N ARG A 39 7.21 2.17 4.52
CA ARG A 39 7.41 2.44 5.94
C ARG A 39 7.95 3.84 6.19
N ALA A 40 9.01 4.26 5.48
CA ALA A 40 9.57 5.60 5.63
C ALA A 40 8.55 6.70 5.25
N LEU A 41 7.76 6.46 4.19
CA LEU A 41 6.67 7.34 3.79
C LEU A 41 5.59 7.44 4.88
N ALA A 42 5.15 6.31 5.43
CA ALA A 42 4.14 6.28 6.49
C ALA A 42 4.60 6.95 7.78
N GLU A 43 5.90 6.92 8.09
CA GLU A 43 6.49 7.65 9.22
C GLU A 43 6.58 9.17 8.97
N THR A 44 6.55 9.61 7.70
CA THR A 44 6.75 11.02 7.31
C THR A 44 5.45 11.74 7.00
N ILE A 45 4.48 11.04 6.39
CA ILE A 45 3.23 11.63 5.90
C ILE A 45 2.18 11.61 7.01
N ASP A 46 1.65 12.79 7.36
CA ASP A 46 0.57 12.88 8.34
C ASP A 46 -0.70 12.18 7.84
N GLY A 47 -1.30 11.34 8.69
CA GLY A 47 -2.46 10.52 8.34
C GLY A 47 -2.19 9.36 7.39
N ALA A 48 -0.92 8.99 7.15
CA ALA A 48 -0.60 7.78 6.40
C ALA A 48 -0.78 6.50 7.22
N GLU A 49 -1.25 5.45 6.56
CA GLU A 49 -1.39 4.11 7.14
C GLU A 49 -0.58 3.08 6.34
N LEU A 50 0.16 2.22 7.03
CA LEU A 50 0.84 1.07 6.42
C LEU A 50 0.22 -0.23 6.92
N PHE A 51 -0.30 -1.03 5.99
CA PHE A 51 -0.78 -2.37 6.26
C PHE A 51 0.14 -3.40 5.63
N ARG A 52 0.63 -4.30 6.48
CA ARG A 52 1.40 -5.46 6.05
C ARG A 52 0.57 -6.74 6.12
N TYR A 53 0.75 -7.61 5.15
CA TYR A 53 0.06 -8.89 5.03
C TYR A 53 1.09 -10.03 5.07
N PRO A 54 0.81 -11.14 5.77
CA PRO A 54 1.69 -12.31 5.70
C PRO A 54 1.80 -12.82 4.25
N GLY A 55 3.03 -13.07 3.79
CA GLY A 55 3.31 -13.58 2.45
C GLY A 55 4.56 -12.95 1.84
N ASP A 56 4.90 -13.38 0.64
CA ASP A 56 6.11 -13.03 -0.11
C ASP A 56 5.83 -12.55 -1.54
N ARG A 57 4.56 -12.30 -1.87
CA ARG A 57 4.13 -12.06 -3.24
C ARG A 57 3.89 -10.58 -3.51
N HIS A 58 4.47 -10.09 -4.60
CA HIS A 58 4.42 -8.69 -4.98
C HIS A 58 3.03 -8.21 -5.44
N LEU A 59 2.48 -8.84 -6.48
CA LEU A 59 1.20 -8.43 -7.09
C LEU A 59 0.00 -9.21 -6.54
N PHE A 60 -0.03 -9.44 -5.22
CA PHE A 60 -1.01 -10.33 -4.57
C PHE A 60 -2.47 -9.87 -4.70
N THR A 61 -2.72 -8.59 -5.00
CA THR A 61 -4.07 -8.03 -5.20
C THR A 61 -4.60 -8.15 -6.63
N ASP A 62 -3.76 -8.60 -7.57
CA ASP A 62 -4.14 -8.79 -8.97
C ASP A 62 -4.63 -10.22 -9.23
N ARG A 63 -5.95 -10.36 -9.40
CA ARG A 63 -6.62 -11.64 -9.66
C ARG A 63 -6.28 -12.30 -10.99
N SER A 64 -5.60 -11.59 -11.89
CA SER A 64 -5.19 -12.14 -13.20
C SER A 64 -3.86 -12.89 -13.15
N LEU A 65 -3.13 -12.80 -12.04
CA LEU A 65 -1.80 -13.33 -11.87
C LEU A 65 -1.75 -14.54 -10.92
N PRO A 66 -0.80 -15.49 -11.10
CA PRO A 66 -0.56 -16.58 -10.16
C PRO A 66 -0.25 -16.12 -8.72
N GLU A 67 0.30 -14.92 -8.59
CA GLU A 67 0.66 -14.31 -7.32
C GLU A 67 -0.57 -13.93 -6.48
N HIS A 68 -1.77 -13.92 -7.05
CA HIS A 68 -2.98 -13.53 -6.36
C HIS A 68 -3.18 -14.30 -5.03
N ASP A 69 -3.36 -13.55 -3.95
CA ASP A 69 -3.83 -14.06 -2.66
C ASP A 69 -5.26 -13.56 -2.43
N PRO A 70 -6.29 -14.41 -2.57
CA PRO A 70 -7.68 -14.00 -2.43
C PRO A 70 -8.04 -13.46 -1.04
N ALA A 71 -7.42 -13.99 0.02
CA ALA A 71 -7.73 -13.60 1.40
C ALA A 71 -7.12 -12.24 1.72
N ALA A 72 -5.84 -12.06 1.41
CA ALA A 72 -5.17 -10.78 1.59
C ALA A 72 -5.82 -9.69 0.69
N ALA A 73 -6.14 -10.02 -0.57
CA ALA A 73 -6.81 -9.09 -1.47
C ALA A 73 -8.21 -8.67 -0.99
N ALA A 74 -8.99 -9.60 -0.42
CA ALA A 74 -10.29 -9.27 0.17
C ALA A 74 -10.14 -8.30 1.36
N LEU A 75 -9.13 -8.51 2.21
CA LEU A 75 -8.85 -7.63 3.34
C LEU A 75 -8.36 -6.24 2.88
N VAL A 76 -7.54 -6.16 1.82
CA VAL A 76 -7.18 -4.88 1.19
C VAL A 76 -8.43 -4.14 0.75
N VAL A 77 -9.36 -4.81 0.05
CA VAL A 77 -10.61 -4.19 -0.42
C VAL A 77 -11.44 -3.66 0.75
N GLN A 78 -11.57 -4.42 1.84
CA GLN A 78 -12.28 -3.96 3.04
C GLN A 78 -11.68 -2.68 3.62
N ARG A 79 -10.35 -2.62 3.74
CA ARG A 79 -9.63 -1.46 4.27
C ARG A 79 -9.76 -0.23 3.36
N VAL A 80 -9.61 -0.41 2.05
CA VAL A 80 -9.79 0.67 1.07
C VAL A 80 -11.22 1.21 1.09
N LEU A 81 -12.23 0.35 1.18
CA LEU A 81 -13.62 0.82 1.29
C LEU A 81 -13.87 1.60 2.57
N ALA A 82 -13.32 1.15 3.71
CA ALA A 82 -13.42 1.87 4.97
C ALA A 82 -12.68 3.22 4.92
N PHE A 83 -11.50 3.24 4.29
CA PHE A 83 -10.73 4.46 4.04
C PHE A 83 -11.52 5.48 3.23
N LEU A 84 -12.06 5.05 2.08
CA LEU A 84 -12.87 5.90 1.21
C LEU A 84 -14.11 6.45 1.91
N ALA A 85 -14.75 5.64 2.77
CA ALA A 85 -15.90 6.07 3.55
C ALA A 85 -15.56 7.09 4.65
N ALA A 86 -14.30 7.14 5.11
CA ALA A 86 -13.85 8.07 6.15
C ALA A 86 -13.37 9.41 5.58
N VAL A 87 -12.95 9.44 4.30
CA VAL A 87 -12.44 10.65 3.63
C VAL A 87 -13.47 11.34 2.72
N GLY A 88 -14.60 10.68 2.44
CA GLY A 88 -15.74 11.22 1.68
C GLY A 88 -16.84 11.74 2.59
#